data_AF-A0A7C1HK70-F1
#
_entry.id   AF-A0A7C1HK70-F1
#
_cell.length_a   1.000
_cell.length_b   1.000
_cell.length_c   1.000
_cell.angle_alpha   90.00
_cell.angle_beta   90.00
_cell.angle_gamma   90.00
#
_symmetry.space_group_name_H-M   'P 1'
#
loop_
_entity.id
_entity.type
_entity.pdbx_description
1 polymer ?
#
loop_
_entity_poly.entity_id
_entity_poly.type
_entity_poly.pdbx_seq_one_letter_code
_entity_poly.pdbx_strand_id
1 'polypeptide(L)'
;MTDPTGLDVGNDGTLYVVDQGAESLLAFDAATGELLWRVSAAELPPDFLFPSDAAVAPDGFVYLVSGYSGEFLVFDPAGRLVKRVPFDYRDIETFAAVADDFTVALAGDGGLWACRPVGLSGREEPPTVALKGGGAR
;
A
#
# COMPACT_ATOMS: atom_id res chain seq x y z
N MET A 1 5.44 16.15 9.49
CA MET A 1 5.24 14.75 9.82
C MET A 1 4.80 14.67 11.28
N THR A 2 3.75 13.93 11.63
CA THR A 2 3.19 13.90 13.00
C THR A 2 3.14 12.52 13.62
N ASP A 3 2.94 11.46 12.84
CA ASP A 3 2.97 10.06 13.31
C ASP A 3 3.33 9.10 12.16
N PRO A 4 4.63 8.93 11.83
CA PRO A 4 5.06 8.06 10.74
C PRO A 4 4.97 6.58 11.13
N THR A 5 4.30 5.77 10.29
CA THR A 5 3.98 4.37 10.60
C THR A 5 4.54 3.35 9.62
N GLY A 6 4.79 3.75 8.36
CA GLY A 6 5.28 2.86 7.32
C GLY A 6 6.22 3.57 6.35
N LEU A 7 7.14 2.82 5.74
CA LEU A 7 8.08 3.34 4.76
C LEU A 7 8.60 2.24 3.84
N ASP A 8 8.93 2.62 2.62
CA ASP A 8 9.59 1.74 1.65
C ASP A 8 10.41 2.55 0.63
N VAL A 9 11.39 1.92 -0.02
CA VAL A 9 12.30 2.58 -0.96
C VAL A 9 12.19 1.96 -2.34
N GLY A 10 11.85 2.79 -3.32
CA GLY A 10 11.82 2.40 -4.74
C GLY A 10 13.21 2.17 -5.33
N ASN A 11 13.27 1.40 -6.41
CA ASN A 11 14.51 1.12 -7.15
C ASN A 11 15.19 2.37 -7.74
N ASP A 12 14.44 3.47 -7.88
CA ASP A 12 14.93 4.77 -8.33
C ASP A 12 15.58 5.59 -7.21
N GLY A 13 15.56 5.10 -5.97
CA GLY A 13 16.07 5.81 -4.80
C GLY A 13 15.04 6.75 -4.15
N THR A 14 13.76 6.66 -4.51
CA THR A 14 12.70 7.40 -3.83
C THR A 14 12.27 6.68 -2.54
N LEU A 15 12.36 7.37 -1.40
CA LEU A 15 11.84 6.93 -0.11
C LEU A 15 10.39 7.40 0.05
N TYR A 16 9.49 6.47 0.25
CA TYR A 16 8.09 6.73 0.54
C TYR A 16 7.84 6.58 2.03
N VAL A 17 7.13 7.52 2.63
CA VAL A 17 6.78 7.50 4.06
C VAL A 17 5.30 7.76 4.24
N VAL A 18 4.66 6.90 5.03
CA VAL A 18 3.29 7.06 5.50
C VAL A 18 3.31 7.77 6.84
N ASP A 19 2.56 8.87 6.93
CA ASP A 19 2.28 9.58 8.16
C ASP A 19 0.79 9.43 8.47
N GLN A 20 0.49 8.52 9.39
CA GLN A 20 -0.88 8.21 9.79
C GLN A 20 -1.55 9.41 10.45
N GLY A 21 -0.82 10.12 11.32
CA GLY A 21 -1.35 11.26 12.08
C GLY A 21 -1.69 12.47 11.20
N ALA A 22 -0.94 12.66 10.11
CA ALA A 22 -1.22 13.71 9.12
C ALA A 22 -2.01 13.20 7.90
N GLU A 23 -2.43 11.93 7.93
CA GLU A 23 -3.06 11.18 6.85
C GLU A 23 -2.43 11.50 5.49
N SER A 24 -1.13 11.20 5.37
CA SER A 24 -0.39 11.55 4.16
C SER A 24 0.64 10.52 3.73
N LEU A 25 0.87 10.49 2.42
CA LEU A 25 1.97 9.78 1.78
C LEU A 25 2.98 10.81 1.29
N LEU A 26 4.23 10.67 1.68
CA LEU A 26 5.33 11.57 1.32
C LEU A 26 6.37 10.81 0.51
N ALA A 27 6.91 11.43 -0.53
CA ALA A 27 8.04 10.90 -1.29
C ALA A 27 9.26 11.81 -1.12
N PHE A 28 10.39 11.21 -0.81
CA PHE A 28 11.66 11.87 -0.61
C PHE A 28 12.73 11.27 -1.51
N ASP A 29 13.71 12.06 -1.91
CA ASP A 29 14.97 11.52 -2.41
C ASP A 29 15.71 10.86 -1.22
N ALA A 30 15.97 9.55 -1.29
CA ALA A 30 16.51 8.80 -0.15
C ALA A 30 17.97 9.17 0.17
N ALA A 31 18.71 9.74 -0.79
CA ALA A 31 20.11 10.11 -0.60
C ALA A 31 20.27 11.48 0.07
N THR A 32 19.38 12.42 -0.27
CA THR A 32 19.46 13.82 0.16
C THR A 32 18.43 14.19 1.23
N GLY A 33 17.34 13.42 1.34
CA GLY A 33 16.20 13.72 2.20
C GLY A 33 15.30 14.84 1.67
N GLU A 34 15.48 15.28 0.42
CA GLU A 34 14.63 16.30 -0.19
C GLU A 34 13.21 15.77 -0.40
N LEU A 35 12.19 16.54 -0.01
CA LEU A 35 10.79 16.20 -0.29
C LEU A 35 10.51 16.41 -1.78
N LEU A 36 10.22 15.33 -2.49
CA LEU A 36 9.87 15.35 -3.91
C LEU A 36 8.41 15.73 -4.12
N TRP A 37 7.51 15.10 -3.36
CA TRP A 37 6.08 15.39 -3.39
C TRP A 37 5.36 14.85 -2.15
N ARG A 38 4.10 15.25 -1.97
CA ARG A 38 3.21 14.79 -0.91
C ARG A 38 1.80 14.64 -1.44
N VAL A 39 1.13 13.57 -1.02
CA VAL A 39 -0.33 13.43 -1.06
C VAL A 39 -0.84 13.69 0.36
N SER A 40 -1.65 14.73 0.52
CA SER A 40 -2.24 15.12 1.79
C SER A 40 -3.60 14.46 2.06
N ALA A 41 -4.08 14.53 3.30
CA ALA A 41 -5.41 14.05 3.68
C ALA A 41 -6.53 14.58 2.76
N ALA A 42 -6.40 15.83 2.28
CA ALA A 42 -7.39 16.45 1.39
C ALA A 42 -7.40 15.87 -0.04
N GLU A 43 -6.34 15.15 -0.44
CA GLU A 43 -6.19 14.51 -1.74
C GLU A 43 -6.51 13.01 -1.69
N LEU A 44 -6.55 12.43 -0.50
CA LEU A 44 -7.03 11.07 -0.28
C LEU A 44 -8.56 11.02 -0.43
N PRO A 45 -9.13 9.88 -0.85
CA PRO A 45 -10.56 9.65 -0.74
C PRO A 45 -11.03 9.88 0.71
N PRO A 46 -12.20 10.52 0.91
CA PRO A 46 -12.68 10.89 2.25
C PRO A 46 -13.01 9.69 3.16
N ASP A 47 -13.15 8.51 2.57
CA ASP A 47 -13.36 7.23 3.23
C ASP A 47 -12.05 6.43 3.46
N PHE A 48 -10.92 6.95 2.99
CA PHE A 48 -9.60 6.39 3.22
C PHE A 48 -8.94 7.04 4.44
N LEU A 49 -9.03 6.39 5.60
CA LEU A 49 -8.68 6.95 6.91
C LEU A 49 -7.49 6.20 7.50
N PHE A 50 -6.66 6.88 8.28
CA PHE A 50 -5.56 6.27 9.02
C PHE A 50 -4.67 5.35 8.16
N PRO A 51 -4.02 5.88 7.10
CA PRO A 51 -3.07 5.10 6.33
C PRO A 51 -2.00 4.52 7.27
N SER A 52 -1.69 3.23 7.15
CA SER A 52 -0.80 2.53 8.09
C SER A 52 0.54 2.20 7.46
N ASP A 53 0.57 1.82 6.18
CA ASP A 53 1.78 1.33 5.53
C ASP A 53 1.76 1.58 4.01
N ALA A 54 2.94 1.57 3.38
CA ALA A 54 3.08 1.68 1.93
C ALA A 54 4.17 0.75 1.40
N ALA A 55 3.93 0.18 0.22
CA ALA A 55 4.89 -0.66 -0.48
C ALA A 55 5.05 -0.23 -1.94
N VAL A 56 6.27 -0.30 -2.46
CA VAL A 56 6.64 0.19 -3.78
C VAL A 56 6.95 -1.00 -4.70
N ALA A 57 6.27 -1.06 -5.84
CA ALA A 57 6.53 -2.07 -6.85
C ALA A 57 7.80 -1.74 -7.67
N PRO A 58 8.44 -2.72 -8.34
CA PRO A 58 9.64 -2.47 -9.14
C PRO A 58 9.45 -1.49 -10.31
N ASP A 59 8.22 -1.28 -10.76
CA ASP A 59 7.86 -0.29 -11.79
C ASP A 59 7.55 1.11 -11.21
N GLY A 60 7.66 1.28 -9.88
CA GLY A 60 7.52 2.54 -9.16
C GLY A 60 6.10 2.86 -8.68
N PHE A 61 5.11 2.01 -8.91
CA PHE A 61 3.78 2.24 -8.32
C PHE A 61 3.79 2.00 -6.82
N VAL A 62 3.06 2.84 -6.08
CA VAL A 62 3.01 2.83 -4.62
C VAL A 62 1.64 2.36 -4.16
N TYR A 63 1.62 1.37 -3.28
CA TYR A 63 0.43 0.77 -2.71
C TYR A 63 0.28 1.26 -1.28
N LEU A 64 -0.69 2.13 -1.04
CA LEU A 64 -0.98 2.69 0.28
C LEU A 64 -2.12 1.89 0.92
N VAL A 65 -1.89 1.36 2.12
CA VAL A 65 -2.89 0.57 2.85
C VAL A 65 -3.38 1.28 4.09
N SER A 66 -4.60 0.95 4.48
CA SER A 66 -5.20 1.34 5.75
C SER A 66 -5.88 0.12 6.37
N GLY A 67 -5.67 -0.08 7.67
CA GLY A 67 -6.41 -1.08 8.44
C GLY A 67 -7.89 -0.75 8.66
N TYR A 68 -8.35 0.45 8.27
CA TYR A 68 -9.67 0.98 8.61
C TYR A 68 -10.59 1.18 7.40
N SER A 69 -10.07 1.09 6.17
CA SER A 69 -10.80 1.55 4.97
C SER A 69 -11.32 0.46 4.04
N GLY A 70 -11.05 -0.82 4.30
CA GLY A 70 -11.57 -1.91 3.47
C GLY A 70 -11.09 -1.86 2.01
N GLU A 71 -10.04 -1.09 1.74
CA GLU A 71 -9.44 -0.92 0.43
C GLU A 71 -7.96 -0.55 0.58
N PHE A 72 -7.22 -0.67 -0.52
CA PHE A 72 -5.93 -0.01 -0.67
C PHE A 72 -5.94 0.90 -1.90
N LEU A 73 -5.08 1.91 -1.86
CA LEU A 73 -4.91 2.87 -2.93
C LEU A 73 -3.62 2.57 -3.69
N VAL A 74 -3.63 2.85 -5.00
CA VAL A 74 -2.45 2.72 -5.86
C VAL A 74 -2.14 4.08 -6.45
N PHE A 75 -0.91 4.53 -6.28
CA PHE A 75 -0.39 5.80 -6.80
C PHE A 75 0.67 5.54 -7.87
N ASP A 76 0.70 6.38 -8.91
CA ASP A 76 1.81 6.42 -9.87
C ASP A 76 3.08 7.02 -9.21
N PRO A 77 4.27 6.89 -9.83
CA PRO A 77 5.51 7.45 -9.29
C PRO A 77 5.49 8.98 -9.09
N ALA A 78 4.55 9.68 -9.72
CA ALA A 78 4.36 11.12 -9.59
C ALA A 78 3.33 11.50 -8.51
N GLY A 79 2.86 10.53 -7.70
CA GLY A 79 1.94 10.74 -6.60
C GLY A 79 0.47 10.87 -7.01
N ARG A 80 0.10 10.48 -8.24
CA ARG A 80 -1.31 10.52 -8.67
C ARG A 80 -2.02 9.22 -8.32
N LEU A 81 -3.19 9.33 -7.68
CA LEU A 81 -4.05 8.18 -7.44
C LEU A 81 -4.53 7.58 -8.78
N VAL A 82 -4.17 6.34 -9.05
CA VAL A 82 -4.57 5.61 -10.28
C VAL A 82 -5.64 4.56 -10.04
N LYS A 83 -5.71 3.99 -8.82
CA LYS A 83 -6.66 2.93 -8.52
C LYS A 83 -7.03 2.86 -7.05
N ARG A 84 -8.29 2.48 -6.80
CA ARG A 84 -8.81 2.00 -5.50
C ARG A 84 -9.11 0.52 -5.63
N VAL A 85 -8.65 -0.29 -4.69
CA VAL A 85 -8.84 -1.74 -4.74
C VAL A 85 -9.52 -2.19 -3.45
N PRO A 86 -10.81 -2.55 -3.52
CA PRO A 86 -11.54 -3.02 -2.35
C PRO A 86 -11.07 -4.41 -1.93
N PHE A 87 -11.17 -4.68 -0.63
CA PHE A 87 -10.98 -6.00 -0.04
C PHE A 87 -12.01 -6.22 1.09
N ASP A 88 -12.37 -7.48 1.38
CA ASP A 88 -13.32 -7.80 2.45
C ASP A 88 -12.58 -7.99 3.77
N TYR A 89 -12.80 -7.12 4.77
CA TYR A 89 -12.14 -7.21 6.08
C TYR A 89 -13.14 -7.32 7.24
N ARG A 90 -12.80 -8.19 8.19
CA ARG A 90 -13.21 -8.12 9.59
C ARG A 90 -11.92 -8.15 10.42
N ASP A 91 -11.70 -7.05 11.14
CA ASP A 91 -10.70 -6.82 12.20
C ASP A 91 -9.25 -7.18 11.86
N ILE A 92 -8.43 -6.22 11.38
CA ILE A 92 -6.99 -6.44 11.09
C ILE A 92 -6.17 -5.13 11.23
N GLU A 93 -4.96 -5.22 11.82
CA GLU A 93 -3.86 -4.27 11.57
C GLU A 93 -3.10 -4.65 10.30
N THR A 94 -3.14 -3.78 9.27
CA THR A 94 -2.66 -4.13 7.93
C THR A 94 -1.21 -3.67 7.73
N PHE A 95 -0.33 -4.63 7.47
CA PHE A 95 1.02 -4.42 6.92
C PHE A 95 1.03 -4.86 5.47
N ALA A 96 1.67 -4.09 4.59
CA ALA A 96 1.75 -4.41 3.17
C ALA A 96 3.17 -4.77 2.76
N ALA A 97 3.31 -5.84 1.98
CA ALA A 97 4.52 -6.11 1.23
C ALA A 97 4.15 -6.30 -0.24
N VAL A 98 4.90 -5.69 -1.16
CA VAL A 98 4.71 -5.88 -2.60
C VAL A 98 5.88 -6.68 -3.15
N ALA A 99 5.59 -7.82 -3.77
CA ALA A 99 6.59 -8.62 -4.46
C ALA A 99 6.85 -8.09 -5.88
N ASP A 100 7.97 -8.51 -6.48
CA ASP A 100 8.38 -8.07 -7.82
C ASP A 100 7.35 -8.39 -8.93
N ASP A 101 6.45 -9.35 -8.69
CA ASP A 101 5.38 -9.75 -9.60
C ASP A 101 4.04 -9.02 -9.38
N PHE A 102 4.09 -7.94 -8.59
CA PHE A 102 2.98 -7.10 -8.12
C PHE A 102 2.11 -7.72 -7.03
N THR A 103 2.44 -8.90 -6.50
CA THR A 103 1.64 -9.48 -5.43
C THR A 103 1.71 -8.60 -4.18
N VAL A 104 0.57 -8.05 -3.75
CA VAL A 104 0.41 -7.38 -2.46
C VAL A 104 0.08 -8.46 -1.43
N ALA A 105 0.97 -8.66 -0.49
CA ALA A 105 0.72 -9.45 0.69
C ALA A 105 0.23 -8.55 1.83
N LEU A 106 -0.94 -8.86 2.38
CA LEU A 106 -1.51 -8.21 3.55
C LEU A 106 -1.60 -9.24 4.68
N ALA A 107 -1.06 -8.92 5.84
CA ALA A 107 -1.17 -9.78 7.02
C ALA A 107 -2.23 -9.24 7.99
N GLY A 108 -3.01 -10.15 8.60
CA GLY A 108 -3.89 -9.79 9.72
C GLY A 108 -4.80 -10.90 10.26
N ASP A 109 -5.23 -10.74 11.52
CA ASP A 109 -6.06 -11.66 12.33
C ASP A 109 -5.96 -13.14 11.94
N GLY A 110 -4.74 -13.65 12.02
CA GLY A 110 -4.43 -15.07 11.86
C GLY A 110 -4.29 -15.56 10.42
N GLY A 111 -4.21 -14.67 9.43
CA GLY A 111 -4.03 -15.02 8.02
C GLY A 111 -3.04 -14.13 7.26
N LEU A 112 -2.50 -14.69 6.18
CA LEU A 112 -1.79 -13.96 5.14
C LEU A 112 -2.67 -13.95 3.89
N TRP A 113 -2.99 -12.76 3.42
CA TRP A 113 -3.68 -12.53 2.16
C TRP A 113 -2.64 -12.12 1.14
N ALA A 114 -2.70 -12.70 -0.05
CA ALA A 114 -1.90 -12.26 -1.18
C ALA A 114 -2.86 -11.98 -2.31
N CYS A 115 -2.95 -10.72 -2.76
CA CYS A 115 -3.71 -10.38 -3.94
C CYS A 115 -2.73 -9.92 -5.02
N ARG A 116 -2.97 -10.36 -6.25
CA ARG A 116 -2.33 -9.76 -7.41
C ARG A 116 -3.26 -8.63 -7.87
N PRO A 117 -2.87 -7.35 -7.75
CA PRO A 117 -3.64 -6.24 -8.28
C PRO A 117 -3.69 -6.38 -9.79
N VAL A 118 -4.82 -6.85 -10.27
CA VAL A 118 -5.10 -6.94 -11.70
C VAL A 118 -5.09 -5.52 -12.28
N GLY A 119 -4.35 -5.26 -13.36
CA GLY A 119 -4.47 -4.01 -14.12
C GLY A 119 -3.19 -3.24 -14.46
N LEU A 120 -2.00 -3.69 -14.06
CA LEU A 120 -0.73 -3.07 -14.52
C LEU A 120 -0.15 -3.68 -15.80
N SER A 121 -0.73 -4.79 -16.30
CA SER A 121 -0.65 -5.18 -17.70
C SER A 121 -2.00 -5.80 -18.11
N GLY A 122 -2.49 -5.47 -19.31
CA GLY A 122 -3.89 -5.64 -19.73
C GLY A 122 -4.41 -7.07 -19.89
N ARG A 123 -4.29 -7.94 -18.89
CA ARG A 123 -5.00 -9.22 -18.81
C ARG A 123 -5.54 -9.41 -17.41
N GLU A 124 -6.87 -9.41 -17.30
CA GLU A 124 -7.56 -9.81 -16.09
C GLU A 124 -7.41 -11.31 -15.89
N GLU A 125 -6.77 -11.72 -14.78
CA GLU A 125 -6.87 -13.07 -14.24
C GLU A 125 -7.54 -13.01 -12.86
N PRO A 126 -8.37 -14.01 -12.49
CA PRO A 126 -9.14 -14.00 -11.24
C PRO A 126 -8.24 -14.05 -10.00
N PRO A 127 -8.73 -13.59 -8.82
CA PRO A 127 -7.92 -13.51 -7.61
C PRO A 127 -7.40 -14.89 -7.16
N THR A 128 -6.08 -15.00 -6.98
CA THR A 128 -5.41 -16.24 -6.59
C THR A 128 -5.55 -16.52 -5.10
N VAL A 129 -6.08 -17.72 -4.81
CA VAL A 129 -6.04 -18.55 -3.58
C VAL A 129 -5.60 -17.91 -2.26
N ALA A 130 -6.53 -17.87 -1.30
CA ALA A 130 -6.24 -17.78 0.12
C ALA A 130 -5.54 -19.07 0.61
N LEU A 131 -4.27 -18.98 1.00
CA LEU A 131 -3.60 -20.06 1.72
C LEU A 131 -3.97 -19.96 3.21
N LYS A 132 -5.06 -20.64 3.60
CA LYS A 132 -5.33 -20.85 5.02
C LYS A 132 -4.34 -21.87 5.56
N GLY A 133 -3.34 -21.41 6.32
CA GLY A 133 -2.46 -22.29 7.08
C GLY A 133 -3.30 -23.19 7.97
N GLY A 134 -3.36 -24.48 7.63
CA GLY A 134 -4.04 -25.47 8.44
C GLY A 134 -3.31 -25.61 9.78
N GLY A 135 -3.95 -25.15 10.86
CA GLY A 135 -3.57 -25.55 12.21
C GLY A 135 -3.75 -27.07 12.34
N ALA A 136 -2.63 -27.75 12.56
CA ALA A 136 -2.61 -29.15 12.95
C ALA A 136 -3.42 -29.35 14.25
N ARG A 137 -4.04 -30.53 14.33
CA ARG A 137 -4.93 -31.02 15.40
C ARG A 137 -4.41 -30.81 16.82
#